data_AF-A0A6L6FAP9-F1
#
_entry.id   AF-A0A6L6FAP9-F1
#
_cell.length_a   1.000
_cell.length_b   1.000
_cell.length_c   1.000
_cell.angle_alpha   90.00
_cell.angle_beta   90.00
_cell.angle_gamma   90.00
#
_symmetry.space_group_name_H-M   'P 1'
#
loop_
_entity.id
_entity.type
_entity.pdbx_description
1 polymer ?
#
loop_
_entity_poly.entity_id
_entity_poly.type
_entity_poly.pdbx_seq_one_letter_code
_entity_poly.pdbx_strand_id
1 'polypeptide(L)' 'MGNSIVELCVIGLQKAIDATGGQTQLAKRISDISNKPVKQQQIWNWLNRNKRVPADKVLIVERASGVSRNTLRPDLYP' A
#
# COMPACT_ATOMS: atom_id res chain seq x y z
N MET A 1 0.62 -13.85 -20.98
CA MET A 1 0.06 -12.53 -20.65
C MET A 1 -0.89 -12.62 -19.44
N GLY A 2 -0.42 -13.19 -18.33
CA GLY A 2 -1.20 -13.28 -17.09
C GLY A 2 -0.41 -12.60 -15.99
N ASN A 3 -0.88 -11.44 -15.53
CA ASN A 3 -0.58 -10.73 -14.26
C ASN A 3 -0.67 -9.20 -14.33
N SER A 4 -1.39 -8.62 -15.31
CA SER A 4 -1.57 -7.16 -15.39
C SER A 4 -2.13 -6.56 -14.09
N ILE A 5 -3.12 -7.19 -13.45
CA ILE A 5 -3.73 -6.67 -12.21
C ILE A 5 -2.79 -6.74 -11.00
N VAL A 6 -1.99 -7.81 -10.85
CA VAL A 6 -1.03 -7.93 -9.75
C VAL A 6 0.08 -6.90 -9.89
N GLU A 7 0.56 -6.69 -11.11
CA GLU A 7 1.54 -5.65 -11.42
C GLU A 7 1.00 -4.25 -11.10
N LEU A 8 -0.26 -3.97 -11.45
CA LEU A 8 -0.91 -2.70 -11.07
C LEU A 8 -0.99 -2.50 -9.56
N CYS A 9 -1.27 -3.55 -8.78
CA CYS A 9 -1.24 -3.48 -7.31
C CYS A 9 0.16 -3.14 -6.77
N VAL A 10 1.21 -3.69 -7.37
CA VAL A 10 2.60 -3.38 -7.01
C VAL A 10 2.91 -1.91 -7.33
N ILE A 11 2.54 -1.44 -8.52
CA ILE A 11 2.73 -0.04 -8.95
C ILE A 11 1.97 0.91 -8.01
N GLY A 12 0.73 0.58 -7.64
CA GLY A 12 -0.06 1.37 -6.71
C GLY A 12 0.59 1.48 -5.34
N LEU A 13 1.08 0.36 -4.79
CA LEU A 13 1.81 0.37 -3.53
C LEU A 13 3.13 1.16 -3.62
N GLN A 14 3.88 1.02 -4.72
CA GLN A 14 5.09 1.79 -4.93
C GLN A 14 4.79 3.30 -4.96
N LYS A 15 3.73 3.72 -5.67
CA LYS A 15 3.28 5.11 -5.70
C LYS A 15 2.95 5.65 -4.30
N ALA A 16 2.34 4.84 -3.43
CA ALA A 16 2.06 5.23 -2.06
C ALA A 16 3.32 5.35 -1.20
N ILE A 17 4.30 4.48 -1.42
CA ILE A 17 5.62 4.56 -0.78
C ILE A 17 6.32 5.86 -1.20
N ASP A 18 6.33 6.17 -2.49
CA ASP A 18 7.00 7.36 -3.03
C ASP A 18 6.32 8.65 -2.54
N ALA A 19 4.97 8.70 -2.56
CA ALA A 19 4.19 9.84 -2.11
C ALA A 19 4.37 10.19 -0.62
N THR A 20 4.80 9.21 0.19
CA THR A 20 5.05 9.42 1.62
C THR A 20 6.52 9.64 1.97
N GLY A 21 7.43 9.47 1.00
CA GLY A 21 8.88 9.60 1.20
C GLY A 21 9.57 8.32 1.68
N GLY A 22 8.98 7.14 1.40
CA GLY A 22 9.60 5.84 1.64
C GLY A 22 8.81 4.93 2.58
N GLN A 23 9.23 3.67 2.66
CA GLN A 23 8.50 2.62 3.38
C GLN A 23 8.40 2.89 4.89
N THR A 24 9.43 3.49 5.50
CA THR A 24 9.42 3.88 6.91
C THR A 24 8.39 4.99 7.19
N GLN A 25 8.32 5.99 6.30
CA GLN A 25 7.38 7.10 6.45
C GLN A 25 5.94 6.64 6.22
N LEU A 26 5.70 5.77 5.25
CA LEU A 26 4.40 5.13 5.05
C LEU A 26 3.97 4.34 6.30
N ALA A 27 4.86 3.50 6.82
CA ALA A 27 4.60 2.69 8.02
C ALA A 27 4.27 3.56 9.24
N LYS A 28 5.01 4.66 9.44
CA LYS A 28 4.74 5.63 10.51
C LYS A 28 3.36 6.26 10.37
N ARG A 29 3.01 6.81 9.19
CA ARG A 29 1.70 7.43 8.95
C ARG A 29 0.53 6.45 9.16
N ILE A 30 0.68 5.21 8.69
CA ILE A 30 -0.34 4.15 8.93
C ILE A 30 -0.48 3.87 10.42
N SER A 31 0.64 3.83 11.15
CA SER A 31 0.63 3.61 12.60
C SER A 31 -0.12 4.73 13.32
N ASP A 32 0.19 5.98 12.97
CA ASP A 32 -0.43 7.18 13.56
C ASP A 32 -1.94 7.22 13.29
N ILE A 33 -2.38 6.89 12.07
CA ILE A 33 -3.80 6.91 11.69
C ILE A 33 -4.60 5.77 12.33
N SER A 34 -4.01 4.57 12.41
CA SER A 34 -4.73 3.37 12.84
C SER A 34 -4.61 3.07 14.32
N ASN A 35 -3.77 3.83 15.04
CA ASN A 35 -3.39 3.60 16.43
C ASN A 35 -2.89 2.16 16.68
N LYS A 36 -2.29 1.54 15.65
CA LYS A 36 -1.72 0.19 15.68
C LYS A 36 -0.35 0.22 15.01
N PRO A 37 0.71 -0.26 15.66
CA PRO A 37 2.06 -0.18 15.10
C PRO A 37 2.18 -1.00 13.81
N VAL A 38 2.68 -0.35 12.76
CA VAL A 38 3.08 -0.96 11.50
C VAL A 38 4.57 -0.71 11.29
N LYS A 39 5.32 -1.79 11.07
CA LYS A 39 6.77 -1.73 10.84
C LYS A 39 7.07 -1.58 9.35
N GLN A 40 8.18 -0.92 9.01
CA GLN A 40 8.66 -0.81 7.62
C GLN A 40 8.79 -2.18 6.94
N GLN A 41 9.26 -3.21 7.66
CA GLN A 41 9.35 -4.58 7.14
C GLN A 41 7.99 -5.15 6.66
N GLN A 42 6.87 -4.74 7.28
CA GLN A 42 5.55 -5.15 6.80
C GLN A 42 5.24 -4.54 5.44
N ILE A 43 5.58 -3.26 5.23
CA ILE A 43 5.44 -2.61 3.92
C ILE A 43 6.32 -3.31 2.87
N TRP A 44 7.56 -3.65 3.23
CA TRP A 44 8.45 -4.43 2.36
C TRP A 44 7.86 -5.78 1.99
N ASN A 45 7.24 -6.49 2.94
CA ASN A 45 6.55 -7.77 2.68
C ASN A 45 5.37 -7.58 1.74
N TRP A 46 4.58 -6.51 1.89
CA TRP A 46 3.47 -6.22 0.97
C TRP A 46 3.95 -6.01 -0.46
N LEU A 47 5.06 -5.30 -0.64
CA LEU A 47 5.66 -5.01 -1.95
C LEU A 47 6.36 -6.21 -2.59
N ASN A 48 7.12 -6.98 -1.81
CA ASN A 48 8.02 -7.99 -2.35
C ASN A 48 7.49 -9.43 -2.26
N ARG A 49 6.67 -9.73 -1.25
CA ARG A 49 6.09 -11.06 -1.05
C ARG A 49 4.64 -11.11 -1.52
N ASN A 50 3.78 -10.26 -0.95
CA ASN A 50 2.34 -10.33 -1.22
C ASN A 50 1.96 -9.71 -2.57
N LYS A 51 2.81 -8.82 -3.08
CA LYS A 51 2.63 -8.04 -4.32
C LYS A 51 1.38 -7.17 -4.32
N ARG A 52 0.92 -6.74 -3.14
CA ARG A 52 -0.27 -5.90 -2.94
C ARG A 52 -0.44 -5.46 -1.49
N VAL A 53 -1.21 -4.40 -1.28
CA VAL A 53 -1.70 -3.97 0.04
C VAL A 53 -2.75 -4.96 0.57
N PRO A 54 -2.71 -5.35 1.86
CA PRO A 54 -3.79 -6.14 2.48
C PRO A 54 -5.15 -5.45 2.36
N ALA A 55 -6.22 -6.24 2.13
CA ALA A 55 -7.56 -5.70 1.86
C ALA A 55 -8.08 -4.80 3.00
N ASP A 56 -7.80 -5.17 4.25
CA ASP A 56 -8.18 -4.42 5.46
C ASP A 56 -7.36 -3.13 5.68
N LYS A 57 -6.27 -2.94 4.93
CA LYS A 57 -5.36 -1.78 5.06
C LYS A 57 -5.50 -0.77 3.93
N VAL A 58 -6.25 -1.06 2.86
CA VAL A 58 -6.32 -0.20 1.67
C VAL A 58 -6.75 1.22 2.00
N LEU A 59 -7.84 1.39 2.75
CA LEU A 59 -8.36 2.71 3.10
C LEU A 59 -7.41 3.52 3.98
N ILE A 60 -6.65 2.83 4.85
CA ILE A 60 -5.66 3.49 5.71
C ILE A 60 -4.45 3.92 4.90
N VAL A 61 -4.01 3.10 3.94
CA VAL A 61 -2.92 3.45 3.01
C VAL A 61 -3.35 4.62 2.11
N GLU A 62 -4.58 4.63 1.61
CA GLU A 62 -5.14 5.77 0.86
C GLU A 62 -5.09 7.05 1.70
N ARG A 63 -5.56 7.00 2.95
CA ARG A 63 -5.51 8.16 3.86
C ARG A 63 -4.08 8.60 4.19
N ALA A 64 -3.14 7.67 4.33
CA ALA A 64 -1.75 7.97 4.67
C ALA A 64 -0.94 8.57 3.52
N SER A 65 -1.22 8.12 2.28
CA SER A 65 -0.43 8.42 1.09
C SER A 65 -1.10 9.37 0.10
N GLY A 66 -2.42 9.54 0.19
CA GLY A 66 -3.23 10.25 -0.81
C GLY A 66 -3.43 9.47 -2.12
N VAL A 67 -2.93 8.23 -2.23
CA VAL A 67 -3.13 7.40 -3.42
C VAL A 67 -4.47 6.69 -3.33
N SER A 68 -5.33 6.90 -4.34
CA SER A 68 -6.67 6.32 -4.39
C SER A 68 -6.66 4.78 -4.28
N ARG A 69 -7.66 4.23 -3.57
CA ARG A 69 -7.89 2.79 -3.42
C ARG A 69 -8.03 2.05 -4.75
N ASN A 70 -8.58 2.69 -5.78
CA ASN A 70 -8.69 2.14 -7.14
C ASN A 70 -7.31 1.94 -7.78
N THR A 71 -6.34 2.80 -7.44
CA THR A 71 -4.94 2.62 -7.85
C THR A 71 -4.23 1.58 -6.98
N LEU A 72 -4.52 1.53 -5.67
CA LEU A 72 -3.86 0.60 -4.74
C LEU A 72 -4.28 -0.87 -4.92
N ARG A 73 -5.57 -1.09 -5.15
CA ARG A 73 -6.22 -2.40 -5.28
C ARG A 73 -7.32 -2.34 -6.35
N PRO A 74 -6.96 -2.20 -7.63
CA PRO A 74 -7.93 -2.25 -8.74
C PRO A 74 -8.70 -3.57 -8.80
N ASP A 75 -8.18 -4.64 -8.20
CA ASP A 75 -8.87 -5.92 -8.04
C ASP A 75 -10.03 -5.89 -7.02
N LEU A 76 -10.05 -4.91 -6.12
CA LEU A 76 -11.14 -4.71 -5.14
C LEU A 76 -11.99 -3.47 -5.43
N TYR A 77 -11.41 -2.48 -6.10
CA TYR A 77 -12.03 -1.18 -6.37
C TYR A 77 -11.88 -0.85 -7.86
N PRO A 78 -12.74 -1.41 -8.74
CA PRO A 78 -12.75 -1.08 -10.17
C PRO A 78 -13.17 0.37 -10.42
#